data_AF-A0AAE4A8P6-F1
#
_entry.id   AF-A0AAE4A8P6-F1
#
_cell.length_a   1.000
_cell.length_b   1.000
_cell.length_c   1.000
_cell.angle_alpha   90.00
_cell.angle_beta   90.00
_cell.angle_gamma   90.00
#
_symmetry.space_group_name_H-M   'P 1'
#
loop_
_entity.id
_entity.type
_entity.pdbx_description
1 polymer ?
#
loop_
_entity_poly.entity_id
_entity_poly.type
_entity_poly.pdbx_seq_one_letter_code
_entity_poly.pdbx_strand_id
1 'polypeptide(L)'
;MAVATLHVSTDVLLAGTYEPIGDVLYLSAVDDDKHGRAQETPEGHAVRLDANGRITHVTVINAKWLLERDGELVATLPDGRRLRLGREDVKGLLP
;
A
#
# COMPACT_ATOMS: atom_id res chain seq x y z
N MET A 1 -13.53 -5.73 7.69
CA MET A 1 -12.31 -4.97 7.35
C MET A 1 -12.45 -4.56 5.90
N ALA A 2 -12.13 -3.31 5.57
CA ALA A 2 -12.17 -2.85 4.18
C ALA A 2 -10.91 -3.33 3.44
N VAL A 3 -11.01 -3.44 2.12
CA VAL A 3 -9.98 -4.03 1.25
C VAL A 3 -9.56 -2.98 0.24
N ALA A 4 -8.26 -2.98 -0.09
CA ALA A 4 -7.69 -2.23 -1.18
C ALA A 4 -7.19 -3.14 -2.31
N THR A 5 -7.32 -2.68 -3.55
CA THR A 5 -6.73 -3.33 -4.73
C THR A 5 -5.44 -2.63 -5.12
N LEU A 6 -4.31 -3.30 -4.96
CA LEU A 6 -3.00 -2.78 -5.38
C LEU A 6 -2.74 -3.25 -6.80
N HIS A 7 -2.51 -2.30 -7.71
CA HIS A 7 -2.13 -2.60 -9.08
C HIS A 7 -0.62 -2.71 -9.20
N VAL A 8 -0.13 -3.91 -9.51
CA VAL A 8 1.29 -4.22 -9.79
C VAL A 8 1.34 -5.00 -11.12
N SER A 9 2.29 -5.91 -11.31
CA SER A 9 2.29 -6.85 -12.45
C SER A 9 1.06 -7.76 -12.46
N THR A 10 0.46 -7.99 -11.29
CA THR A 10 -0.81 -8.68 -11.08
C THR A 10 -1.47 -8.02 -9.89
N ASP A 11 -2.78 -7.83 -9.95
CA ASP A 11 -3.53 -7.17 -8.88
C ASP A 11 -3.45 -7.97 -7.57
N VAL A 12 -3.25 -7.25 -6.47
CA VAL A 12 -3.15 -7.81 -5.12
C VAL A 12 -4.23 -7.20 -4.25
N LEU A 13 -5.01 -8.03 -3.57
CA LEU A 13 -6.02 -7.58 -2.61
C LEU A 13 -5.44 -7.61 -1.20
N LEU A 14 -5.43 -6.47 -0.52
CA LEU A 14 -4.97 -6.35 0.86
C LEU A 14 -6.08 -5.77 1.75
N ALA A 15 -6.25 -6.31 2.95
CA ALA A 15 -7.12 -5.70 3.95
C ALA A 15 -6.40 -4.51 4.59
N GLY A 16 -7.14 -3.48 4.99
CA GLY A 16 -6.49 -2.29 5.53
C GLY A 16 -7.30 -1.46 6.50
N THR A 17 -6.62 -0.45 7.03
CA THR A 17 -7.18 0.61 7.86
C THR A 17 -6.46 1.92 7.55
N TYR A 18 -7.20 3.01 7.59
CA TYR A 18 -6.66 4.36 7.47
C TYR A 18 -6.60 5.04 8.84
N GLU A 19 -5.50 5.71 9.12
CA GLU A 19 -5.27 6.52 10.32
C GLU A 19 -5.30 8.00 9.91
N PRO A 20 -6.31 8.78 10.34
CA PRO A 20 -6.54 10.12 9.81
C PRO A 20 -5.62 11.21 10.39
N ILE A 21 -5.01 11.03 11.55
CA ILE A 21 -4.16 12.06 12.18
C ILE A 21 -2.83 12.20 11.43
N GLY A 22 -2.20 11.08 11.10
CA GLY A 22 -0.94 11.03 10.36
C GLY A 22 -1.09 10.88 8.85
N ASP A 23 -2.33 10.82 8.34
CA ASP A 23 -2.64 10.52 6.95
C ASP A 23 -1.95 9.22 6.46
N VAL A 24 -2.12 8.15 7.24
CA VAL A 24 -1.42 6.87 6.99
C VAL A 24 -2.39 5.78 6.61
N LEU A 25 -2.14 5.11 5.49
CA LEU A 25 -2.88 3.92 5.06
C LEU A 25 -2.04 2.67 5.30
N TYR A 26 -2.58 1.74 6.10
CA TYR A 26 -1.97 0.44 6.39
C TYR A 26 -2.73 -0.65 5.65
N LEU A 27 -2.04 -1.41 4.81
CA LEU A 27 -2.57 -2.52 4.02
C LEU A 27 -1.75 -3.79 4.31
N SER A 28 -2.41 -4.91 4.59
CA SER A 28 -1.78 -6.20 4.85
C SER A 28 -2.56 -7.36 4.25
N ALA A 29 -1.82 -8.38 3.79
CA ALA A 29 -2.36 -9.69 3.49
C ALA A 29 -2.69 -10.43 4.80
N VAL A 30 -3.55 -11.44 4.73
CA VAL A 30 -3.92 -12.23 5.92
C VAL A 30 -2.72 -13.00 6.49
N ASP A 31 -1.81 -13.40 5.61
CA ASP A 31 -0.58 -14.16 5.88
C ASP A 31 0.68 -13.29 5.99
N ASP A 32 0.52 -11.97 6.17
CA ASP A 32 1.64 -11.06 6.37
C ASP A 32 2.46 -11.43 7.62
N ASP A 33 3.73 -11.81 7.42
CA ASP A 33 4.69 -11.99 8.51
C ASP A 33 5.08 -10.63 9.08
N LYS A 34 4.42 -10.25 10.18
CA LYS A 34 4.65 -8.99 10.90
C LYS A 34 6.07 -8.80 11.43
N HIS A 35 6.85 -9.87 11.52
CA HIS A 35 8.27 -9.81 11.90
C HIS A 35 9.21 -9.62 10.71
N GLY A 36 8.72 -9.78 9.48
CA GLY A 36 9.49 -9.57 8.27
C GLY A 36 9.99 -8.14 8.16
N ARG A 37 11.14 -7.95 7.52
CA ARG A 37 11.75 -6.64 7.33
C ARG A 37 10.92 -5.79 6.37
N ALA A 38 10.43 -4.65 6.86
CA ALA A 38 9.88 -3.61 6.00
C ALA A 38 11.02 -2.88 5.26
N GLN A 39 10.76 -2.54 4.01
CA GLN A 39 11.69 -1.84 3.12
C GLN A 39 11.07 -0.51 2.72
N GLU A 40 11.86 0.55 2.76
CA GLU A 40 11.40 1.89 2.35
C GLU A 40 11.42 2.02 0.83
N THR A 41 10.37 2.60 0.25
CA THR A 41 10.31 2.99 -1.15
C THR A 41 10.93 4.37 -1.35
N PRO A 42 11.41 4.73 -2.55
CA PRO A 42 11.93 6.06 -2.83
C PRO A 42 10.94 7.20 -2.54
N GLU A 43 9.64 6.93 -2.59
CA GLU A 43 8.56 7.86 -2.29
C GLU A 43 8.27 8.01 -0.78
N GLY A 44 9.00 7.28 0.08
CA GLY A 44 8.89 7.35 1.54
C GLY A 44 7.79 6.45 2.13
N HIS A 45 7.38 5.40 1.41
CA HIS A 45 6.43 4.40 1.91
C HIS A 45 7.17 3.16 2.42
N ALA A 46 6.52 2.31 3.19
CA ALA A 46 7.11 1.04 3.62
C ALA A 46 6.39 -0.14 2.97
N VAL A 47 7.14 -1.11 2.46
CA VAL A 47 6.62 -2.34 1.85
C VAL A 47 7.29 -3.57 2.46
N ARG A 48 6.53 -4.65 2.63
CA ARG A 48 7.07 -5.99 2.89
C ARG A 48 6.76 -6.92 1.74
N LEU A 49 7.76 -7.71 1.38
CA LEU A 49 7.67 -8.73 0.35
C LEU A 49 7.86 -10.12 0.97
N ASP A 50 7.12 -11.13 0.51
CA ASP A 50 7.36 -12.53 0.84
C ASP A 50 8.62 -13.05 0.13
N ALA A 51 8.97 -14.32 0.39
CA ALA A 51 10.12 -14.99 -0.23
C ALA A 51 10.02 -15.10 -1.77
N ASN A 52 8.82 -14.96 -2.35
CA ASN A 52 8.57 -14.96 -3.78
C ASN A 52 8.50 -13.53 -4.37
N GLY A 53 8.75 -12.50 -3.56
CA GLY A 53 8.64 -11.10 -3.96
C GLY A 53 7.20 -10.60 -4.04
N ARG A 54 6.20 -11.28 -3.50
CA ARG A 54 4.81 -10.78 -3.45
C ARG A 54 4.65 -9.77 -2.32
N ILE A 55 3.87 -8.72 -2.57
CA ILE A 55 3.57 -7.72 -1.55
C ILE A 55 2.67 -8.35 -0.47
N THR A 56 3.13 -8.34 0.78
CA THR A 56 2.33 -8.78 1.93
C THR A 56 1.90 -7.61 2.80
N HIS A 57 2.58 -6.47 2.73
CA HIS A 57 2.25 -5.28 3.50
C HIS A 57 2.67 -4.01 2.77
N VAL A 58 1.85 -2.96 2.90
CA VAL A 58 2.17 -1.59 2.48
C VAL A 58 1.72 -0.62 3.57
N THR A 59 2.62 0.25 4.01
CA THR A 59 2.30 1.47 4.76
C THR A 59 2.55 2.66 3.85
N VAL A 60 1.47 3.38 3.53
CA VAL A 60 1.51 4.61 2.74
C VAL A 60 1.46 5.80 3.67
N ILE A 61 2.39 6.73 3.48
CA ILE A 61 2.40 8.03 4.16
C ILE A 61 1.74 9.07 3.24
N ASN A 62 0.95 9.98 3.81
CA ASN A 62 0.19 11.01 3.10
C ASN A 62 -0.82 10.43 2.10
N ALA A 63 -1.48 9.31 2.45
CA ALA A 63 -2.31 8.54 1.51
C ALA A 63 -3.44 9.37 0.91
N LYS A 64 -4.23 10.03 1.76
CA LYS A 64 -5.35 10.86 1.33
C LYS A 64 -4.84 12.04 0.52
N TRP A 65 -3.82 12.74 1.00
CA TRP A 65 -3.28 13.90 0.32
C TRP A 65 -2.74 13.56 -1.08
N LEU A 66 -2.02 12.44 -1.24
CA LEU A 66 -1.51 11.98 -2.53
C LEU A 66 -2.65 11.65 -3.49
N LEU A 67 -3.66 10.90 -3.04
CA LEU A 67 -4.83 10.55 -3.85
C LEU A 67 -5.69 11.78 -4.21
N GLU A 68 -5.75 12.77 -3.32
CA GLU A 68 -6.46 14.03 -3.57
C GLU A 68 -5.74 14.87 -4.62
N ARG A 69 -4.41 15.00 -4.49
CA ARG A 69 -3.55 15.82 -5.34
C ARG A 69 -3.35 15.21 -6.73
N ASP A 70 -3.02 13.92 -6.79
CA ASP A 70 -2.50 13.27 -7.99
C ASP A 70 -3.53 12.32 -8.63
N GLY A 71 -4.61 11.98 -7.92
CA GLY A 71 -5.63 11.02 -8.37
C GLY A 71 -5.20 9.55 -8.25
N GLU A 72 -3.88 9.30 -8.20
CA GLU A 72 -3.27 8.02 -7.92
C GLU A 72 -2.09 8.17 -6.96
N LEU A 73 -1.85 7.14 -6.17
CA LEU A 73 -0.59 6.92 -5.48
C LEU A 73 0.25 5.96 -6.31
N VAL A 74 1.53 6.30 -6.47
CA VAL A 74 2.52 5.44 -7.12
C VAL A 74 3.70 5.23 -6.19
N ALA A 75 4.11 3.98 -6.03
CA ALA A 75 5.29 3.61 -5.26
C ALA A 75 6.22 2.71 -6.07
N THR A 76 7.51 2.88 -5.90
CA THR A 76 8.54 2.05 -6.54
C THR A 76 9.03 0.99 -5.55
N LEU A 77 8.81 -0.28 -5.86
CA LEU A 77 9.27 -1.40 -5.05
C LEU A 77 10.79 -1.56 -5.12
N PRO A 78 11.42 -2.22 -4.13
CA PRO A 78 12.87 -2.48 -4.14
C PRO A 78 13.38 -3.24 -5.38
N ASP A 79 12.52 -4.03 -6.02
CA ASP A 79 12.84 -4.77 -7.25
C ASP A 79 12.55 -3.96 -8.55
N GLY A 80 12.19 -2.69 -8.42
CA GLY A 80 11.94 -1.76 -9.52
C GLY A 80 10.53 -1.81 -10.10
N ARG A 81 9.66 -2.73 -9.64
CA ARG A 81 8.24 -2.72 -10.05
C ARG A 81 7.54 -1.49 -9.50
N ARG A 82 6.48 -1.06 -10.19
CA ARG A 82 5.59 0.00 -9.73
C ARG A 82 4.31 -0.58 -9.15
N LEU A 83 4.00 -0.12 -7.95
CA LEU A 83 2.70 -0.28 -7.32
C LEU A 83 1.88 0.99 -7.56
N ARG A 84 0.59 0.81 -7.84
CA ARG A 84 -0.38 1.90 -7.98
C ARG A 84 -1.65 1.65 -7.17
N LEU A 85 -2.20 2.74 -6.64
CA LEU A 85 -3.48 2.77 -5.93
C LEU A 85 -4.26 4.01 -6.38
N GLY A 86 -5.43 3.83 -6.95
CA GLY A 86 -6.39 4.89 -7.24
C GLY A 86 -7.42 5.06 -6.13
N ARG A 87 -8.24 6.12 -6.23
CA ARG A 87 -9.31 6.37 -5.26
C ARG A 87 -10.34 5.25 -5.15
N GLU A 88 -10.69 4.64 -6.29
CA GLU A 88 -11.65 3.53 -6.31
C GLU A 88 -11.08 2.28 -5.63
N ASP A 89 -9.76 2.09 -5.67
CA ASP A 89 -9.11 0.92 -5.08
C ASP A 89 -9.18 0.93 -3.55
N VAL A 90 -9.20 2.10 -2.94
CA VAL A 90 -9.22 2.28 -1.49
C VAL A 90 -10.60 2.73 -0.97
N LYS A 91 -11.63 2.53 -1.78
CA LYS A 91 -13.00 2.94 -1.47
C LYS A 91 -13.51 2.21 -0.22
N GLY A 92 -13.85 2.99 0.81
CA GLY A 92 -14.27 2.48 2.11
C GLY A 92 -13.13 2.33 3.13
N LEU A 93 -11.89 2.67 2.75
CA LEU A 93 -10.77 2.85 3.69
C LEU A 93 -10.56 4.33 4.02
N LEU A 94 -10.65 5.20 3.02
CA LEU A 94 -10.51 6.65 3.20
C LEU A 94 -11.90 7.34 3.22
N PRO A 95 -12.04 8.44 3.99
CA PRO A 95 -13.27 9.23 4.06
C PRO A 95 -13.50 10.11 2.83
#